data_AF-A0A3M1MXC4-F1
#
_entry.id   AF-A0A3M1MXC4-F1
#
_cell.length_a   1.000
_cell.length_b   1.000
_cell.length_c   1.000
_cell.angle_alpha   90.00
_cell.angle_beta   90.00
_cell.angle_gamma   90.00
#
_symmetry.space_group_name_H-M   'P 1'
#
loop_
_entity.id
_entity.type
_entity.pdbx_description
1 polymer ?
#
loop_
_entity_poly.entity_id
_entity_poly.type
_entity_poly.pdbx_seq_one_letter_code
_entity_poly.pdbx_strand_id
1 'polypeptide(L)' 'MAKVCEVCGKKPTTGNNVSHAHNKTRRVWYPNLQKVKALQDNGQVRSMKV' A
#
# COMPACT_ATOMS: atom_id res chain seq x y z
N MET A 1 -6.63 -7.34 7.02
CA MET A 1 -6.95 -6.36 5.96
C MET A 1 -5.78 -6.25 5.00
N ALA A 2 -6.00 -6.42 3.70
CA ALA A 2 -4.94 -6.22 2.70
C ALA A 2 -4.43 -4.76 2.75
N LYS A 3 -3.11 -4.56 2.68
CA LYS A 3 -2.45 -3.25 2.54
C LYS A 3 -2.38 -2.88 1.05
N VAL A 4 -3.54 -2.87 0.41
CA VAL A 4 -3.68 -2.61 -1.03
C VAL A 4 -4.56 -1.39 -1.23
N CYS A 5 -4.13 -0.49 -2.11
CA CYS A 5 -4.93 0.64 -2.58
C CYS A 5 -6.13 0.13 -3.37
N GLU A 6 -7.35 0.51 -2.99
CA GLU A 6 -8.57 0.03 -3.64
C GLU A 6 -8.82 0.69 -5.01
N VAL A 7 -8.22 1.87 -5.23
CA VAL A 7 -8.32 2.61 -6.50
C VAL A 7 -7.23 2.19 -7.49
N CYS A 8 -6.00 2.10 -6.99
CA CYS A 8 -4.78 2.02 -7.79
C CYS A 8 -4.05 0.68 -7.70
N GLY A 9 -4.54 -0.25 -6.87
CA GLY A 9 -3.96 -1.59 -6.72
C GLY A 9 -2.55 -1.65 -6.12
N LYS A 10 -1.98 -0.50 -5.69
CA LYS A 10 -0.65 -0.42 -5.05
C LYS A 10 -0.60 -1.38 -3.87
N LYS A 11 0.38 -2.28 -3.90
CA LYS A 11 0.59 -3.34 -2.91
C LYS A 11 1.97 -3.21 -2.27
N PRO A 12 2.21 -3.86 -1.12
CA PRO A 12 3.53 -3.85 -0.51
C PRO A 12 4.56 -4.49 -1.45
N THR A 13 5.68 -3.81 -1.62
CA THR A 13 6.80 -4.32 -2.43
C THR A 13 7.83 -4.94 -1.50
N THR A 14 8.40 -6.06 -1.91
CA THR A 14 9.47 -6.74 -1.16
C THR A 14 10.80 -6.58 -1.87
N GLY A 15 11.89 -6.51 -1.12
CA GLY A 15 13.24 -6.47 -1.66
C GLY A 15 14.29 -6.49 -0.55
N ASN A 16 15.48 -5.97 -0.84
CA ASN A 16 16.59 -5.93 0.10
C ASN A 16 17.13 -4.51 0.27
N ASN A 17 17.55 -4.17 1.48
CA ASN A 17 18.45 -3.04 1.70
C ASN A 17 19.88 -3.55 1.51
N VAL A 18 20.69 -2.82 0.72
CA VAL A 18 22.06 -3.18 0.37
C VAL A 18 22.98 -2.10 0.92
N SER A 19 23.87 -2.47 1.84
CA SER A 19 24.88 -1.54 2.36
C SER A 19 26.03 -1.34 1.37
N HIS A 20 26.91 -0.37 1.63
CA HIS A 20 28.15 -0.21 0.84
C HIS A 20 29.08 -1.43 0.89
N ALA A 21 29.04 -2.20 2.00
CA ALA A 21 29.72 -3.49 2.10
C ALA A 21 28.96 -4.64 1.43
N HIS A 22 27.87 -4.35 0.71
CA HIS A 22 27.01 -5.32 0.01
C HIS A 22 26.30 -6.34 0.93
N ASN A 23 26.10 -5.97 2.20
CA ASN A 23 25.29 -6.77 3.12
C ASN A 23 23.80 -6.59 2.77
N LYS A 24 23.10 -7.70 2.51
CA LYS A 24 21.69 -7.71 2.09
C LYS A 24 20.79 -8.03 3.28
N THR A 25 19.89 -7.12 3.63
CA THR A 25 18.84 -7.35 4.63
C THR A 25 17.45 -7.27 3.99
N ARG A 26 16.54 -8.18 4.34
CA ARG A 26 15.18 -8.21 3.77
C ARG A 26 14.40 -6.97 4.20
N ARG A 27 13.76 -6.28 3.26
CA ARG A 27 12.94 -5.10 3.50
C ARG A 27 11.60 -5.22 2.77
N VAL A 28 10.54 -4.76 3.42
CA VAL A 28 9.21 -4.61 2.83
C VAL A 28 8.86 -3.12 2.83
N TRP A 29 8.53 -2.57 1.66
CA TRP A 29 8.03 -1.21 1.52
C TRP A 29 6.50 -1.25 1.49
N TYR A 30 5.88 -0.59 2.47
CA TYR A 30 4.44 -0.47 2.54
C TYR A 30 3.97 0.84 1.88
N PRO A 31 2.90 0.81 1.06
CA PRO A 31 2.27 2.05 0.61
C PRO A 31 1.64 2.79 1.80
N ASN A 32 1.72 4.12 1.81
CA ASN A 32 1.12 4.97 2.84
C ASN A 32 -0.38 5.15 2.57
N LEU A 33 -1.16 4.09 2.78
CA LEU A 33 -2.59 4.07 2.50
C LEU A 33 -3.39 4.76 3.61
N GLN A 34 -4.20 5.74 3.25
CA GLN A 34 -5.13 6.43 4.14
C GLN A 34 -6.55 5.88 3.99
N LYS A 35 -7.28 5.79 5.09
CA LYS A 35 -8.71 5.43 5.07
C LYS A 35 -9.52 6.69 4.79
N VAL A 36 -10.24 6.71 3.66
CA VAL A 36 -11.11 7.81 3.26
C VAL A 36 -12.52 7.29 3.04
N LYS A 37 -13.52 8.13 3.29
CA LYS A 37 -14.91 7.85 2.92
C LYS A 37 -15.14 8.38 1.51
N ALA A 38 -15.56 7.52 0.60
CA ALA A 38 -15.83 7.86 -0.79
C ALA A 38 -17.26 7.48 -1.16
N LEU A 39 -17.91 8.34 -1.95
CA LEU A 39 -19.18 8.06 -2.59
C LEU A 39 -18.91 7.16 -3.79
N GLN A 40 -19.56 6.00 -3.84
CA GLN A 40 -19.57 5.14 -5.02
C GLN A 40 -20.63 5.63 -6.01
N ASP A 41 -20.48 5.24 -7.28
CA ASP A 41 -21.37 5.66 -8.38
C ASP A 41 -22.84 5.28 -8.16
N ASN A 42 -23.11 4.33 -7.26
CA ASN A 42 -24.44 3.90 -6.83
C ASN A 42 -25.03 4.73 -5.67
N GLY A 43 -24.39 5.83 -5.28
CA GLY A 43 -24.81 6.70 -4.17
C GLY A 43 -24.47 6.18 -2.77
N GLN A 44 -23.80 5.03 -2.65
CA GLN A 44 -23.41 4.48 -1.35
C GLN A 44 -22.07 5.05 -0.87
N VAL A 45 -21.98 5.38 0.42
CA VAL A 45 -20.73 5.81 1.04
C VAL A 45 -19.96 4.59 1.53
N ARG A 46 -18.78 4.34 0.97
CA ARG A 46 -17.87 3.27 1.38
C ARG A 46 -16.57 3.86 1.94
N SER A 47 -16.04 3.22 2.98
CA SER A 47 -14.66 3.51 3.44
C SER A 47 -13.67 2.74 2.59
N MET A 48 -12.83 3.46 1.83
CA MET A 48 -11.80 2.90 0.95
C MET A 48 -10.40 3.29 1.42
N LYS A 49 -9.39 2.50 1.02
CA LYS A 49 -7.97 2.81 1.27
C LYS A 49 -7.33 3.36 0.00
N VAL A 50 -6.79 4.57 0.09
CA VAL A 50 -6.14 5.30 -1.02
C VAL A 50 -4.70 5.63 -0.65
#